data_AF-A0A2T0QI74-F1
#
_entry.id   AF-A0A2T0QI74-F1
#
_cell.length_a   1.000
_cell.length_b   1.000
_cell.length_c   1.000
_cell.angle_alpha   90.00
_cell.angle_beta   90.00
_cell.angle_gamma   90.00
#
_symmetry.space_group_name_H-M   'P 1'
#
loop_
_entity.id
_entity.type
_entity.pdbx_description
1 polymer ?
#
loop_
_entity_poly.entity_id
_entity_poly.type
_entity_poly.pdbx_seq_one_letter_code
_entity_poly.pdbx_strand_id
1 'polypeptide(L)' 'MAGTARRRADRARIKKNRGFYWWGRRLSSEELGKVVDTPTPCSCWMCGNPRRHLKKDKLTVWEQRWFQEVDDES' A
#
# COMPACT_ATOMS: atom_id res chain seq x y z
N MET A 1 -20.28 -3.31 6.04
CA MET A 1 -19.31 -4.30 5.49
C MET A 1 -19.66 -4.55 4.02
N ALA A 2 -18.82 -4.16 3.07
CA ALA A 2 -19.10 -4.41 1.65
C ALA A 2 -19.03 -5.92 1.34
N GLY A 3 -20.09 -6.46 0.73
CA GLY A 3 -20.18 -7.86 0.34
C GLY A 3 -19.04 -8.28 -0.60
N THR A 4 -18.72 -9.58 -0.61
CA THR A 4 -17.59 -10.15 -1.39
C THR A 4 -17.70 -9.83 -2.89
N ALA A 5 -18.91 -9.79 -3.44
CA ALA A 5 -19.16 -9.40 -4.84
C ALA A 5 -18.73 -7.96 -5.12
N ARG A 6 -19.07 -7.02 -4.23
CA ARG A 6 -18.70 -5.60 -4.36
C ARG A 6 -17.19 -5.42 -4.30
N ARG A 7 -16.51 -6.13 -3.38
CA ARG A 7 -15.04 -6.15 -3.29
C ARG A 7 -14.37 -6.64 -4.58
N ARG A 8 -14.91 -7.67 -5.24
CA ARG A 8 -14.39 -8.18 -6.53
C ARG A 8 -14.59 -7.17 -7.66
N ALA A 9 -15.78 -6.56 -7.75
CA ALA A 9 -16.08 -5.54 -8.74
C ALA A 9 -15.19 -4.29 -8.58
N ASP A 10 -15.01 -3.82 -7.34
CA ASP A 10 -14.11 -2.71 -7.02
C ASP A 10 -12.66 -3.04 -7.39
N ARG A 11 -12.18 -4.25 -7.09
CA ARG A 11 -10.85 -4.69 -7.48
C ARG A 11 -10.66 -4.70 -9.01
N ALA A 12 -11.66 -5.17 -9.77
CA ALA A 12 -11.63 -5.17 -11.22
C ALA A 12 -11.58 -3.74 -11.80
N ARG A 13 -12.38 -2.83 -11.24
CA ARG A 13 -12.37 -1.40 -11.60
C ARG A 13 -10.99 -0.77 -11.35
N ILE A 14 -10.39 -1.01 -10.18
CA ILE A 14 -9.08 -0.46 -9.83
C ILE A 14 -7.99 -1.03 -10.75
N LYS A 15 -8.01 -2.34 -11.05
CA LYS A 15 -7.11 -2.97 -12.02
C LYS A 15 -7.18 -2.32 -13.40
N LYS A 16 -8.39 -2.00 -13.88
CA LYS A 16 -8.57 -1.31 -15.17
C LYS A 16 -7.97 0.10 -15.15
N ASN A 17 -8.17 0.85 -14.06
CA ASN A 17 -7.67 2.21 -13.95
C ASN A 17 -6.15 2.29 -13.78
N ARG A 18 -5.53 1.30 -13.13
CA ARG A 18 -4.10 1.29 -12.81
C ARG A 18 -3.23 0.50 -13.79
N GLY A 19 -3.68 0.33 -15.04
CA GLY A 19 -2.97 -0.45 -16.06
C GLY A 19 -1.60 0.09 -16.46
N PHE A 20 -1.27 1.33 -16.08
CA PHE A 20 -0.05 2.04 -16.43
C PHE A 20 0.66 2.55 -15.17
N TYR A 21 1.99 2.52 -15.19
CA TYR A 21 2.82 3.14 -14.16
C TYR A 21 3.04 4.64 -14.44
N TRP A 22 3.68 5.35 -13.49
CA TRP A 22 3.92 6.80 -13.52
C TRP A 22 4.53 7.34 -14.82
N TRP A 23 5.27 6.51 -15.56
CA TRP A 23 5.95 6.86 -16.82
C TRP A 23 5.24 6.34 -18.08
N GLY A 24 3.95 5.99 -17.98
CA GLY A 24 3.16 5.46 -19.11
C GLY A 24 3.50 4.02 -19.52
N ARG A 25 4.42 3.35 -18.80
CA ARG A 25 4.73 1.93 -19.00
C ARG A 25 3.53 1.08 -18.60
N ARG A 26 3.10 0.19 -19.50
CA ARG A 26 2.06 -0.80 -19.20
C ARG A 26 2.58 -1.83 -18.20
N LEU A 27 1.81 -2.09 -17.14
CA LEU A 27 2.19 -3.03 -16.09
C LEU A 27 1.91 -4.47 -16.50
N SER A 28 2.80 -5.38 -16.07
CA SER A 28 2.54 -6.82 -16.15
C SER A 28 1.41 -7.23 -15.19
N SER A 29 0.87 -8.44 -15.35
CA SER A 29 -0.18 -8.96 -14.46
C SER A 29 0.25 -9.00 -12.99
N GLU A 30 1.51 -9.32 -12.73
CA GLU A 30 2.09 -9.39 -11.39
C GLU A 30 2.29 -7.98 -10.79
N GLU A 31 2.85 -7.05 -11.56
CA GLU A 31 3.04 -5.66 -11.14
C GLU A 31 1.70 -4.97 -10.90
N LEU A 32 0.70 -5.26 -11.73
CA LEU A 32 -0.66 -4.74 -11.56
C LEU A 32 -1.30 -5.22 -10.25
N GLY A 33 -1.06 -6.48 -9.87
CA GLY A 33 -1.48 -7.00 -8.57
C GLY A 33 -0.88 -6.19 -7.42
N LYS A 34 0.44 -5.99 -7.45
CA LYS A 34 1.17 -5.21 -6.45
C LYS A 34 0.66 -3.77 -6.35
N VAL A 35 0.43 -3.09 -7.48
CA VAL A 35 -0.04 -1.70 -7.51
C VAL A 35 -1.50 -1.56 -7.08
N VAL A 36 -2.35 -2.57 -7.29
CA VAL A 36 -3.74 -2.56 -6.83
C VAL A 36 -3.82 -2.71 -5.31
N ASP A 37 -3.00 -3.61 -4.75
CA ASP A 37 -2.94 -3.87 -3.31
C ASP A 37 -2.16 -2.78 -2.57
N THR A 38 -1.05 -2.34 -3.14
CA THR A 38 -0.13 -1.35 -2.59
C THR A 38 0.15 -0.26 -3.64
N PRO A 39 -0.64 0.84 -3.66
CA PRO A 39 -0.52 1.91 -4.64
C PRO A 39 0.89 2.52 -4.74
N THR A 40 1.58 2.58 -3.60
CA THR A 40 2.87 3.26 -3.43
C THR A 40 3.89 2.22 -2.94
N PRO A 41 4.37 1.32 -3.82
CA PRO A 41 5.21 0.19 -3.42
C PRO A 41 6.61 0.61 -2.98
N CYS A 42 7.05 1.82 -3.32
CA CYS A 42 8.33 2.36 -2.86
C CYS A 42 8.14 3.54 -1.89
N SER A 43 9.11 3.68 -0.99
CA SER A 43 9.25 4.83 -0.08
C SER A 43 9.85 6.06 -0.77
N CYS A 44 9.80 6.15 -2.11
CA CYS A 44 10.43 7.23 -2.87
C CYS A 44 9.88 8.60 -2.44
N TRP A 45 10.69 9.65 -2.55
CA TRP A 45 10.32 10.99 -2.09
C TRP A 45 9.10 11.55 -2.82
N MET A 46 8.88 11.18 -4.09
CA MET A 46 7.68 11.52 -4.87
C MET A 46 6.45 10.67 -4.53
N CYS A 47 6.67 9.50 -3.93
CA CYS A 47 5.64 8.47 -3.82
C CYS A 47 4.77 8.63 -2.56
N GLY A 48 5.14 9.53 -1.64
CA GLY A 48 4.25 9.94 -0.56
C GLY A 48 3.89 8.81 0.39
N ASN A 49 4.77 7.83 0.63
CA ASN A 49 4.47 6.71 1.54
C ASN A 49 4.08 7.26 2.92
N PRO A 50 2.84 7.03 3.40
CA PRO A 50 2.40 7.51 4.70
C PRO A 50 3.33 7.07 5.83
N ARG A 51 3.96 5.89 5.73
CA ARG A 51 4.96 5.41 6.69
C ARG A 51 6.23 6.28 6.78
N ARG A 52 6.51 7.06 5.74
CA ARG A 52 7.65 7.99 5.66
C ARG A 52 7.29 9.42 6.07
N HIS A 53 6.02 9.82 5.89
CA HIS A 53 5.58 11.21 6.11
C HIS A 53 4.69 11.41 7.33
N LEU A 54 4.00 10.37 7.80
CA LEU A 54 3.23 10.43 9.03
C LEU A 54 4.17 10.26 10.22
N LYS A 55 3.94 11.08 11.24
CA LYS A 55 4.62 10.95 12.52
C LYS A 55 4.13 9.70 13.25
N LYS A 56 4.96 9.15 14.14
CA LYS A 56 4.71 7.89 14.86
C LYS A 56 3.36 7.89 15.61
N ASP A 57 2.95 9.04 16.14
CA ASP A 57 1.67 9.28 16.81
C ASP A 57 0.43 9.16 15.91
N LYS A 58 0.61 9.21 14.58
CA LYS A 58 -0.47 9.11 13.59
C LYS A 58 -0.59 7.75 12.92
N LEU A 59 0.26 6.78 13.30
CA LEU A 59 0.17 5.40 12.83
C LEU A 59 -0.85 4.60 13.65
N THR A 60 -1.40 3.53 13.09
CA THR A 60 -2.31 2.66 13.85
C THR A 60 -1.58 1.96 15.01
N VAL A 61 -2.31 1.54 16.06
CA VAL A 61 -1.72 0.89 17.25
C VAL A 61 -0.87 -0.33 16.89
N TRP A 62 -1.28 -1.11 15.89
CA TRP A 62 -0.52 -2.26 15.38
C TRP A 62 0.78 -1.84 14.68
N GLU A 63 0.77 -0.73 13.95
CA GLU A 63 1.94 -0.22 13.25
C GLU A 63 2.94 0.45 14.21
N GLN A 64 2.49 1.00 15.34
CA GLN A 64 3.38 1.57 16.37
C GLN A 64 4.24 0.49 17.04
N ARG A 65 3.72 -0.74 17.19
CA ARG A 65 4.45 -1.88 17.78
C ARG A 65 5.72 -2.24 17.00
N TRP A 66 5.76 -2.03 15.69
CA TRP A 66 6.97 -2.30 14.89
C TRP A 66 8.15 -1.39 15.24
N PHE A 67 7.88 -0.27 15.91
CA PHE A 67 8.89 0.70 16.33
C PHE A 67 9.12 0.69 17.84
N GLN A 68 8.56 -0.28 18.58
CA GLN A 68 8.92 -0.47 19.98
C GLN A 68 10.33 -1.06 20.05
N GLU A 69 11.21 -0.41 20.81
CA GLU A 69 12.42 -1.05 21.28
C GLU A 69 11.99 -2.15 22.25
N VAL A 70 12.33 -3.39 21.90
CA VAL A 70 12.20 -4.53 22.80
C VAL A 70 13.58 -4.69 23.39
N ASP A 71 13.74 -4.30 24.66
CA ASP A 71 14.96 -4.61 25.38
C ASP A 71 14.98 -6.13 25.58
N ASP A 72 15.92 -6.80 24.90
CA ASP A 72 16.21 -8.21 25.10
C ASP A 72 16.96 -8.38 26.43
N GLU A 73 16.28 -8.21 27.57
CA GLU A 73 16.83 -8.65 28.85
C GLU A 73 16.85 -10.19 28.87
N SER A 74 18.07 -10.73 28.84
CA SER A 74 18.41 -12.16 28.93
C SER A 74 18.32 -12.70 30.36
#